data_AF-A0A538A2U9-F1
#
_entry.id   AF-A0A538A2U9-F1
#
_cell.length_a   1.000
_cell.length_b   1.000
_cell.length_c   1.000
_cell.angle_alpha   90.00
_cell.angle_beta   90.00
_cell.angle_gamma   90.00
#
_symmetry.space_group_name_H-M   'P 1'
#
loop_
_entity.id
_entity.type
_entity.pdbx_description
1 polymer ?
#
loop_
_entity_poly.entity_id
_entity_poly.type
_entity_poly.pdbx_seq_one_letter_code
_entity_poly.pdbx_strand_id
1 'polypeptide(L)' 'MGRFLVPGIFDGEHTLAIEPLGQGRVRFSQVERFSGALTMFSGKLFDRTQRGFEAMNEAVKRRSESLEP' A
#
# COMPACT_ATOMS: atom_id res chain seq x y z
N MET A 1 0.16 -6.92 -10.18
CA MET A 1 0.82 -6.16 -11.26
C MET A 1 -0.20 -5.25 -11.92
N GLY A 2 -0.28 -3.98 -11.49
CA GLY A 2 -1.15 -2.97 -12.12
C GLY A 2 -0.36 -2.15 -13.12
N ARG A 3 -0.78 -2.13 -14.39
CA ARG A 3 -0.06 -1.44 -15.47
C ARG A 3 -0.74 -0.09 -15.74
N PHE A 4 -0.13 1.01 -15.32
CA PHE A 4 -0.64 2.34 -15.64
C PHE A 4 -0.09 2.83 -16.99
N LEU A 5 -1.02 3.01 -17.94
CA LEU A 5 -0.98 3.77 -19.19
C LEU A 5 0.15 3.51 -20.22
N VAL A 6 1.42 3.24 -19.85
CA VAL A 6 2.50 2.77 -20.75
C VAL A 6 3.57 2.03 -19.94
N PRO A 7 3.95 0.78 -20.28
CA PRO A 7 5.04 0.06 -19.60
C PRO A 7 6.35 0.87 -19.62
N GLY A 8 7.04 0.98 -18.48
CA GLY A 8 8.36 1.62 -18.34
C GLY A 8 8.35 3.13 -18.01
N ILE A 9 7.19 3.79 -18.08
CA ILE A 9 7.05 5.22 -17.75
C ILE A 9 6.72 5.41 -16.27
N PHE A 10 5.74 4.65 -15.77
CA PHE A 10 5.36 4.60 -14.35
C PHE A 10 4.67 3.25 -14.06
N ASP A 11 5.42 2.33 -13.48
CA ASP A 11 4.93 1.01 -13.08
C ASP A 11 4.81 0.92 -11.55
N GLY A 12 3.78 0.22 -11.08
CA GLY A 12 3.50 0.00 -9.66
C GLY A 12 3.26 -1.47 -9.37
N GLU A 13 4.07 -2.06 -8.49
CA GLU A 13 3.82 -3.37 -7.91
C GLU A 13 3.29 -3.22 -6.49
N HIS A 14 2.02 -3.58 -6.32
CA HIS A 14 1.34 -3.61 -5.03
C HIS A 14 1.33 -5.04 -4.47
N THR A 15 1.83 -5.19 -3.24
CA THR A 15 1.76 -6.40 -2.44
C THR A 15 1.02 -6.14 -1.14
N LEU A 16 0.05 -7.01 -0.84
CA LEU A 16 -0.66 -7.07 0.43
C LEU A 16 -0.37 -8.41 1.11
N ALA A 17 0.05 -8.37 2.36
CA ALA A 17 0.35 -9.56 3.15
C ALA A 17 -0.37 -9.53 4.50
N ILE A 18 -0.84 -10.69 4.93
CA ILE A 18 -1.45 -10.91 6.25
C ILE A 18 -0.67 -12.02 6.93
N GLU A 19 -0.06 -11.71 8.06
CA GLU A 19 0.70 -12.67 8.86
C GLU A 19 0.00 -12.87 10.21
N PRO A 20 -0.28 -14.11 10.64
CA PRO A 20 -0.85 -14.35 11.95
C PRO A 20 0.14 -13.94 13.05
N LEU A 21 -0.34 -13.18 14.04
CA LEU A 21 0.43 -12.84 15.25
C LEU A 21 0.00 -13.66 16.47
N GLY A 22 -0.98 -14.56 16.30
CA GLY A 22 -1.60 -15.32 17.39
C GLY A 22 -2.71 -14.52 18.09
N GLN A 23 -3.48 -15.21 18.95
CA GLN A 23 -4.56 -14.62 19.74
C GLN A 23 -5.61 -13.84 18.91
N GLY A 24 -5.95 -14.36 17.72
CA GLY A 24 -6.92 -13.71 16.81
C GLY A 24 -6.41 -12.42 16.16
N ARG A 25 -5.12 -12.09 16.31
CA ARG A 25 -4.51 -10.91 15.70
C ARG A 25 -3.72 -11.28 14.46
N VAL A 26 -3.63 -10.32 13.55
CA VAL A 26 -2.79 -10.39 12.36
C VAL A 26 -1.95 -9.13 12.21
N ARG A 27 -0.80 -9.25 11.55
CA ARG A 27 -0.07 -8.14 10.97
C ARG A 27 -0.52 -8.01 9.54
N PHE A 28 -1.10 -6.85 9.21
CA PHE A 28 -1.35 -6.47 7.83
C PHE A 28 -0.18 -5.60 7.36
N SER A 29 0.43 -5.98 6.25
CA SER A 29 1.56 -5.28 5.63
C SER A 29 1.20 -4.94 4.19
N GLN A 30 1.35 -3.67 3.83
CA GLN A 30 1.20 -3.19 2.47
C GLN A 30 2.53 -2.66 1.96
N VAL A 31 2.89 -3.05 0.73
CA VAL A 31 4.09 -2.57 0.05
C VAL A 31 3.71 -2.17 -1.37
N GLU A 32 4.10 -0.95 -1.76
CA GLU A 32 4.00 -0.49 -3.14
C GLU A 32 5.41 -0.17 -3.64
N ARG A 33 5.81 -0.79 -4.75
CA ARG A 33 7.09 -0.53 -5.41
C ARG A 33 6.83 0.19 -6.72
N PHE A 34 7.30 1.42 -6.81
CA PHE A 34 7.25 2.21 -8.04
C PHE A 34 8.54 2.05 -8.83
N SER A 35 8.42 1.86 -10.15
CA SER A 35 9.55 1.83 -11.08
C SER A 35 9.22 2.60 -12.37
N GLY A 36 10.23 2.85 -13.20
CA GLY A 36 10.09 3.58 -14.47
C GLY A 36 10.66 5.00 -14.44
N ALA A 37 10.82 5.58 -15.63
CA ALA A 37 11.59 6.81 -15.85
C ALA A 37 11.03 8.05 -15.16
N LEU A 38 9.73 8.12 -14.85
CA LEU A 38 9.15 9.29 -14.17
C LEU A 38 9.26 9.25 -12.64
N THR A 39 9.67 8.11 -12.07
CA THR A 39 9.81 7.97 -10.61
C THR A 39 10.86 8.91 -10.00
N MET A 40 11.89 9.26 -10.76
CA MET A 40 12.93 10.21 -10.34
C MET A 40 12.43 11.65 -10.14
N PHE A 41 11.29 12.03 -10.74
CA PHE A 41 10.70 13.37 -10.60
C PHE A 41 9.52 13.42 -9.63
N SER A 42 9.13 12.29 -9.03
CA SER A 42 7.87 12.16 -8.30
C SER A 42 8.01 12.16 -6.77
N GLY A 43 9.08 12.73 -6.20
CA GLY A 43 9.31 12.75 -4.74
C GLY A 43 8.10 13.27 -3.92
N LYS A 44 7.57 14.46 -4.25
CA LYS A 44 6.36 15.01 -3.58
C LYS A 44 5.09 14.19 -3.83
N LEU A 45 5.03 13.43 -4.92
CA LEU A 45 3.94 12.51 -5.18
C LEU A 45 4.07 11.30 -4.25
N PHE A 46 5.27 10.73 -4.10
CA PHE A 46 5.52 9.61 -3.18
C PHE A 46 5.22 9.97 -1.73
N ASP A 47 5.57 11.16 -1.26
CA ASP A 47 5.21 11.60 0.10
C ASP A 47 3.69 11.64 0.32
N ARG A 48 2.93 12.12 -0.68
CA ARG A 48 1.46 12.15 -0.63
C ARG A 48 0.89 10.74 -0.68
N THR A 49 1.45 9.89 -1.54
CA THR A 49 1.06 8.49 -1.68
C THR A 49 1.31 7.72 -0.39
N GLN A 50 2.48 7.90 0.25
CA GLN A 50 2.80 7.28 1.54
C GLN A 50 1.78 7.67 2.61
N ARG A 51 1.48 8.96 2.78
CA ARG A 51 0.44 9.40 3.73
C ARG A 51 -0.94 8.83 3.40
N GLY A 52 -1.27 8.69 2.12
CA GLY A 52 -2.50 8.03 1.68
C GLY A 52 -2.56 6.56 2.10
N PHE A 53 -1.44 5.84 1.97
CA PHE A 53 -1.34 4.45 2.40
C PHE A 53 -1.38 4.29 3.93
N GLU A 54 -0.72 5.17 4.68
CA GLU A 54 -0.82 5.20 6.14
C GLU A 54 -2.28 5.43 6.59
N ALA A 55 -2.97 6.41 6.00
CA ALA A 55 -4.38 6.67 6.29
C ALA A 55 -5.29 5.50 5.94
N MET A 56 -5.00 4.79 4.84
CA MET A 56 -5.75 3.60 4.45
C MET A 56 -5.53 2.44 5.44
N ASN A 57 -4.29 2.20 5.86
CA ASN A 57 -3.97 1.16 6.85
C ASN A 57 -4.71 1.40 8.17
N GLU A 58 -4.76 2.66 8.63
CA GLU A 58 -5.54 3.03 9.82
C GLU A 58 -7.05 2.83 9.63
N ALA A 59 -7.59 3.13 8.45
CA ALA A 59 -9.00 2.87 8.15
C ALA A 59 -9.32 1.37 8.12
N VAL A 60 -8.46 0.55 7.50
CA VAL A 60 -8.59 -0.91 7.47
C VAL A 60 -8.53 -1.48 8.88
N LYS A 61 -7.54 -1.07 9.67
CA LYS A 61 -7.42 -1.49 11.08
C LYS A 61 -8.69 -1.19 11.86
N ARG A 62 -9.14 0.07 11.85
CA ARG A 62 -10.37 0.48 12.56
C ARG A 62 -11.58 -0.32 12.12
N ARG A 63 -11.78 -0.50 10.80
CA ARG A 63 -12.92 -1.25 10.28
C ARG A 63 -12.87 -2.72 10.71
N SER A 64 -11.74 -3.39 10.52
CA SER A 64 -11.58 -4.81 10.83
C SER A 64 -11.69 -5.09 12.33
N GLU A 65 -11.25 -4.17 13.19
CA GLU A 65 -11.33 -4.31 14.64
C GLU A 65 -12.67 -3.83 15.22
N SER A 66 -13.46 -3.06 14.47
CA SER A 66 -14.80 -2.61 14.87
C SER A 66 -15.94 -3.60 14.56
N LEU A 67 -15.67 -4.58 13.69
CA LEU A 67 -16.60 -5.67 13.46
C LEU A 67 -16.47 -6.61 14.67
N GLU A 68 -17.48 -6.62 15.54
CA GLU A 68 -17.58 -7.67 16.56
C GLU A 68 -17.58 -9.04 15.85
N PRO A 69 -16.91 -10.07 16.40
CA PRO A 69 -16.89 -11.41 15.83
C PRO A 69 -18.28 -12.02 15.60
#